data_AF-A0AA37JZB3-F1
#
_entry.id   AF-A0AA37JZB3-F1
#
_cell.length_a   1.000
_cell.length_b   1.000
_cell.length_c   1.000
_cell.angle_alpha   90.00
_cell.angle_beta   90.00
_cell.angle_gamma   90.00
#
_symmetry.space_group_name_H-M   'P 1'
#
loop_
_entity.id
_entity.type
_entity.pdbx_description
1 polymer ?
#
loop_
_entity_poly.entity_id
_entity_poly.type
_entity_poly.pdbx_seq_one_letter_code
_entity_poly.pdbx_strand_id
1 'polypeptide(L)' 'MIFDEVSEVMNTIPVKRIQRLTGMSRKRIYSLRCGCTFNLDYSVVTALKRMGYEVRLEKVSPNGDI' A
#
# COMPACT_ATOMS: atom_id res chain seq x y z
N MET A 1 7.81 3.68 7.92
CA MET A 1 7.60 2.22 7.80
C MET A 1 6.64 1.97 6.63
N ILE A 2 6.60 0.78 6.02
CA ILE A 2 5.75 0.52 4.83
C ILE A 2 4.27 0.92 5.03
N PHE A 3 3.76 0.85 6.26
CA PHE A 3 2.40 1.28 6.60
C PHE A 3 2.17 2.79 6.43
N ASP A 4 3.15 3.61 6.80
CA ASP A 4 3.09 5.07 6.68
C ASP A 4 3.13 5.48 5.21
N GLU A 5 4.01 4.86 4.42
CA GLU A 5 4.15 5.12 2.99
C GLU A 5 2.86 4.75 2.23
N VAL A 6 2.27 3.58 2.53
CA VAL A 6 0.98 3.21 1.94
C VAL A 6 -0.12 4.17 2.37
N SER A 7 -0.12 4.62 3.62
CA SER A 7 -1.08 5.61 4.12
C SER A 7 -0.97 6.94 3.37
N GLU A 8 0.24 7.45 3.18
CA GLU A 8 0.49 8.69 2.42
C GLU A 8 -0.01 8.56 0.99
N VAL A 9 0.38 7.50 0.28
CA VAL A 9 -0.09 7.23 -1.09
C VAL A 9 -1.62 7.19 -1.15
N MET A 10 -2.26 6.49 -0.21
CA MET A 10 -3.72 6.37 -0.16
C MET A 10 -4.42 7.69 0.15
N ASN A 11 -3.76 8.61 0.85
CA ASN A 11 -4.29 9.93 1.19
C ASN A 11 -4.17 10.93 0.03
N THR A 12 -3.19 10.79 -0.87
CA THR A 12 -3.02 11.68 -2.04
C THR A 12 -4.09 11.50 -3.13
N ILE A 13 -4.71 10.32 -3.23
CA ILE A 13 -5.65 9.99 -4.31
C ILE A 13 -7.09 9.94 -3.78
N PRO A 14 -8.09 10.54 -4.45
CA PRO A 14 -9.48 10.48 -4.00
C PRO A 14 -10.00 9.04 -3.84
N VAL A 15 -10.73 8.75 -2.75
CA VAL A 15 -11.25 7.41 -2.42
C VAL A 15 -12.03 6.77 -3.57
N LYS A 16 -12.87 7.54 -4.28
CA LYS A 16 -13.64 7.03 -5.44
C LYS A 16 -12.71 6.58 -6.58
N ARG A 17 -11.58 7.25 -6.79
CA ARG A 17 -10.59 6.90 -7.81
C ARG A 17 -9.83 5.63 -7.41
N ILE A 18 -9.41 5.52 -6.15
CA ILE A 18 -8.80 4.30 -5.61
C ILE A 18 -9.75 3.12 -5.77
N GLN A 19 -11.02 3.28 -5.40
CA GLN A 19 -12.05 2.25 -5.53
C GLN A 19 -12.22 1.78 -6.99
N ARG A 20 -12.24 2.71 -7.96
CA ARG A 20 -12.34 2.37 -9.40
C ARG A 20 -11.11 1.63 -9.92
N LEU A 21 -9.91 2.03 -9.51
CA LEU A 21 -8.66 1.41 -9.97
C LEU A 21 -8.44 0.03 -9.36
N THR A 22 -8.76 -0.11 -8.08
CA THR A 22 -8.35 -1.27 -7.28
C THR A 22 -9.47 -2.28 -7.04
N GLY A 23 -10.73 -1.84 -7.11
CA GLY A 23 -11.89 -2.64 -6.70
C GLY A 23 -12.09 -2.74 -5.19
N MET A 24 -11.25 -2.09 -4.38
CA MET A 24 -11.35 -2.16 -2.91
C MET A 24 -12.61 -1.49 -2.37
N SER A 25 -13.16 -2.04 -1.29
CA SER A 25 -14.25 -1.40 -0.56
C SER A 25 -13.77 -0.10 0.10
N ARG A 26 -14.67 0.88 0.25
CA ARG A 26 -14.32 2.15 0.91
C ARG A 26 -13.82 1.94 2.34
N LYS A 27 -14.41 1.00 3.09
CA LYS A 27 -13.97 0.65 4.45
C LYS A 27 -12.51 0.21 4.46
N ARG A 28 -12.11 -0.64 3.51
CA ARG A 28 -10.72 -1.07 3.34
C ARG A 28 -9.80 0.12 3.03
N ILE A 29 -10.20 1.00 2.11
CA ILE A 29 -9.41 2.18 1.74
C ILE A 29 -9.20 3.12 2.94
N TYR A 30 -10.25 3.40 3.71
CA TYR A 30 -10.11 4.23 4.92
C TYR A 30 -9.23 3.58 5.98
N SER A 31 -9.31 2.25 6.15
CA SER A 31 -8.39 1.54 7.04
C SER A 31 -6.93 1.72 6.62
N LEU A 32 -6.64 1.65 5.32
CA LEU A 32 -5.27 1.84 4.80
C LEU A 32 -4.76 3.28 4.93
N ARG A 33 -5.67 4.27 4.95
CA ARG A 33 -5.34 5.70 5.14
C ARG A 33 -5.06 6.10 6.58
N CYS A 34 -5.43 5.29 7.55
CA CYS A 34 -5.22 5.61 8.96
C CYS A 34 -3.80 5.25 9.44
N GLY A 35 -2.93 4.73 8.57
CA GLY A 35 -1.56 4.33 8.94
C GLY A 35 -1.50 3.21 10.00
N CYS A 36 -2.62 2.56 10.30
CA CYS A 36 -2.65 1.46 11.25
C CYS A 36 -2.10 0.17 10.63
N THR A 37 -1.66 -0.74 11.50
CA THR A 37 -1.19 -2.07 11.12
C THR A 37 -2.22 -2.75 10.23
N PHE A 38 -1.87 -2.98 8.96
CA PHE A 38 -2.72 -3.69 8.02
C PHE A 38 -2.02 -4.96 7.55
N ASN A 39 -2.82 -5.99 7.25
CA ASN A 39 -2.31 -7.17 6.58
C ASN A 39 -2.03 -6.80 5.12
N LEU A 40 -0.75 -6.85 4.73
CA LEU A 40 -0.34 -6.74 3.34
C LEU A 40 -0.68 -8.05 2.61
N ASP A 41 -1.97 -8.23 2.31
CA ASP A 41 -2.45 -9.37 1.55
C ASP A 41 -2.28 -9.15 0.03
N TYR A 42 -2.46 -10.22 -0.74
CA TYR A 42 -2.36 -10.20 -2.20
C TYR A 42 -3.27 -9.15 -2.84
N SER A 43 -4.42 -8.83 -2.22
CA SER A 43 -5.35 -7.84 -2.75
C SER A 43 -4.79 -6.42 -2.61
N VAL A 44 -4.14 -6.11 -1.49
CA VAL A 44 -3.47 -4.82 -1.26
C VAL A 44 -2.26 -4.66 -2.20
N VAL A 45 -1.44 -5.70 -2.35
CA VAL A 45 -0.28 -5.66 -3.28
C VAL A 45 -0.75 -5.45 -4.72
N THR A 46 -1.81 -6.16 -5.14
CA THR A 46 -2.39 -5.99 -6.48
C THR A 46 -2.99 -4.59 -6.65
N ALA A 47 -3.64 -4.06 -5.62
CA ALA A 47 -4.21 -2.71 -5.62
C ALA A 47 -3.11 -1.64 -5.79
N LEU A 48 -2.01 -1.76 -5.05
CA LEU A 48 -0.85 -0.88 -5.19
C LEU A 48 -0.27 -0.94 -6.60
N LYS A 49 -0.14 -2.15 -7.18
CA LYS A 49 0.31 -2.33 -8.57
C LYS A 49 -0.59 -1.62 -9.58
N ARG A 50 -1.92 -1.71 -9.40
CA ARG A 50 -2.90 -0.99 -10.24
C ARG A 50 -2.87 0.54 -10.05
N MET A 51 -2.36 1.00 -8.92
CA MET A 51 -2.13 2.41 -8.64
C MET A 51 -0.76 2.90 -9.13
N GLY A 52 0.07 2.02 -9.71
CA GLY A 52 1.40 2.35 -10.21
C GLY A 52 2.54 2.16 -9.21
N TYR A 53 2.27 1.50 -8.07
CA TYR A 53 3.25 1.26 -7.01
C TYR A 53 3.62 -0.22 -6.94
N GLU A 54 4.91 -0.52 -6.76
CA GLU A 54 5.41 -1.88 -6.60
C GLU A 54 5.93 -2.08 -5.19
N VAL A 55 5.51 -3.17 -4.54
CA VAL A 55 6.10 -3.60 -3.27
C VAL A 55 7.24 -4.56 -3.57
N ARG A 56 8.43 -4.26 -3.04
CA ARG A 56 9.61 -5.12 -3.17
C ARG A 56 10.07 -5.60 -1.80
N LEU A 57 10.53 -6.85 -1.77
CA LEU A 57 11.20 -7.41 -0.60
C LEU A 57 12.70 -7.26 -0.79
N GLU A 58 13.34 -6.52 0.10
CA GLU A 58 14.79 -6.37 0.11
C GLU A 58 15.38 -7.19 1.24
N LYS A 59 16.37 -8.01 0.92
CA LYS A 59 17.12 -8.75 1.92
C LYS A 59 18.19 -7.81 2.47
N VAL A 60 18.00 -7.36 3.71
CA VAL A 60 19.05 -6.63 4.43
C VAL A 60 20.11 -7.64 4.85
N SER A 61 21.26 -7.61 4.16
CA SER A 61 22.45 -8.32 4.64
C SER A 61 22.91 -7.67 5.96
N PRO A 62 23.25 -8.45 7.01
CA PRO A 62 23.64 -7.87 8.30
C PRO A 62 24.90 -7.01 8.26
N ASN A 63 25.67 -7.07 7.17
CA ASN A 63 26.85 -6.27 6.94
C ASN A 63 26.70 -5.58 5.58
N GLY A 64 26.93 -4.27 5.54
CA GLY A 64 27.05 -3.51 4.31
C GLY A 64 28.12 -4.09 3.39
N ASP A 65 27.98 -3.79 2.12
CA ASP A 65 28.84 -4.17 1.00
C ASP A 65 28.69 -5.61 0.51
N ILE A 66 28.14 -5.78 -0.70
CA ILE A 66 28.89 -5.86 -1.97
C ILE A 66 27.96 -5.42 -3.10
#